data_AF-A0A534HWI9-F1
#
_entry.id   AF-A0A534HWI9-F1
#
_cell.length_a   1.000
_cell.length_b   1.000
_cell.length_c   1.000
_cell.angle_alpha   90.00
_cell.angle_beta   90.00
_cell.angle_gamma   90.00
#
_symmetry.space_group_name_H-M   'P 1'
#
loop_
_entity.id
_entity.type
_entity.pdbx_description
1 polymer ?
#
loop_
_entity_poly.entity_id
_entity_poly.type
_entity_poly.pdbx_seq_one_letter_code
_entity_poly.pdbx_strand_id
1 'polypeptide(L)'
;MSRVDLTIPDIGNFTDVSVVDVLVKPGDVIAIDSPLVTLETDKASMDVPATAAGTIAEVSLKRGDKVSKGSLIARVETNAANAPAAPGASAARAEPATQFAAAAPPAPPAPAARRETAGDTARMPSPGSGPDDRTSQEFNRSTQLLVLGAGPGGYTAAFRAADLGLKVTLVERWQELGGVCLNVGCIPSKALLHAAKVIEDAEEMGARGIAFGAPQLDLQRLRAWKSSVVAKLTGGLKVLVKQRKVDVVRGTGRFVGPNVLEVMGTSGSQRIHFDQCIIAAGSEPVRLAGLPDDPRILDSTDALELPSFSGGLLVVGGGIIGLEMACVFDALGVRVSVVELTPQLMPGCDPDLVRPLERRIRSRYEQILLGTRVAGIERDPGGLRVSFTGDNAPSPQIFGRVLVAVGRTPNGHTLGAELAGVKVSERGFIPVDRQMRTNVPHIFAIGDIAAPPLLAHKAMHEGKVASEVAAGHKRAFDVRTIPSVAYTDPEIAWVGLTETDARANGTAFRKGAFPWVANGRSLSLGRDEGFTKLLFDPDNHRVLGGGVVGTNAGELISEIALAVENGCDAADIGLTIHPHPTLSETVAGAAEAVEGTLTDLYLPRK
;
A
#
# COMPACT_ATOMS: atom_id res chain seq x y z
N MET A 1 10.96 -31.02 32.19
CA MET A 1 10.04 -30.00 31.65
C MET A 1 8.87 -29.89 32.60
N SER A 2 8.65 -28.71 33.17
CA SER A 2 7.46 -28.43 33.98
C SER A 2 6.32 -28.03 33.04
N ARG A 3 5.19 -28.72 33.13
CA ARG A 3 3.97 -28.33 32.41
C ARG A 3 3.21 -27.28 33.22
N VAL A 4 2.85 -26.18 32.58
CA VAL A 4 2.05 -25.11 33.16
C VAL A 4 0.75 -25.01 32.39
N ASP A 5 -0.37 -25.06 33.12
CA ASP A 5 -1.70 -24.91 32.56
C ASP A 5 -2.02 -23.41 32.43
N LEU A 6 -2.33 -22.96 31.22
CA LEU A 6 -2.82 -21.61 30.94
C LEU A 6 -4.35 -21.64 30.96
N THR A 7 -4.97 -20.88 31.87
CA THR A 7 -6.42 -20.85 32.06
C THR A 7 -6.99 -19.46 31.80
N ILE A 8 -8.28 -19.37 31.49
CA ILE A 8 -9.01 -18.11 31.36
C ILE A 8 -8.92 -17.35 32.70
N PRO A 9 -8.38 -16.11 32.72
CA PRO A 9 -8.26 -15.31 33.93
C PRO A 9 -9.64 -14.85 34.42
N ASP A 10 -9.66 -14.11 35.52
CA ASP A 10 -10.89 -13.48 35.98
C ASP A 10 -11.33 -12.40 34.98
N ILE A 11 -12.38 -12.69 34.22
CA ILE A 11 -12.97 -11.79 33.20
C ILE A 11 -14.15 -10.98 33.76
N GLY A 12 -14.41 -11.00 35.08
CA GLY A 12 -15.55 -10.36 35.72
C GLY A 12 -16.78 -11.28 35.88
N ASN A 13 -17.98 -10.71 36.02
CA ASN A 13 -19.24 -11.46 36.21
C ASN A 13 -19.77 -12.19 34.96
N PHE A 14 -18.92 -12.42 33.95
CA PHE A 14 -19.32 -13.09 32.71
C PHE A 14 -19.09 -14.60 32.83
N THR A 15 -20.16 -15.36 32.61
CA THR A 15 -20.15 -16.82 32.47
C THR A 15 -20.52 -17.19 31.04
N ASP A 16 -19.94 -18.28 30.51
CA ASP A 16 -20.28 -18.83 29.18
C ASP A 16 -19.97 -17.90 27.99
N VAL A 17 -18.78 -17.29 28.00
CA VAL A 17 -18.28 -16.37 26.96
C VAL A 17 -17.78 -17.16 25.75
N SER A 18 -18.09 -16.70 24.53
CA SER A 18 -17.74 -17.41 23.30
C SER A 18 -16.28 -17.18 22.89
N VAL A 19 -15.58 -18.25 22.52
CA VAL A 19 -14.25 -18.19 21.89
C VAL A 19 -14.42 -17.86 20.41
N VAL A 20 -14.01 -16.67 20.00
CA VAL A 20 -14.11 -16.22 18.60
C VAL A 20 -12.92 -16.64 17.78
N ASP A 21 -11.74 -16.71 18.40
CA ASP A 21 -10.52 -17.15 17.73
C ASP A 21 -9.54 -17.81 18.69
N VAL A 22 -8.73 -18.74 18.17
CA VAL A 22 -7.66 -19.42 18.90
C VAL A 22 -6.34 -19.04 18.21
N LEU A 23 -5.53 -18.25 18.91
CA LEU A 23 -4.38 -17.53 18.33
C LEU A 23 -3.07 -18.31 18.43
N VAL A 24 -3.08 -19.48 19.06
CA VAL A 24 -1.92 -20.35 19.26
C VAL A 24 -2.20 -21.76 18.80
N LYS A 25 -1.16 -22.47 18.35
CA LYS A 25 -1.21 -23.90 17.99
C LYS A 25 -0.11 -24.70 18.72
N PRO A 26 -0.27 -26.03 18.86
CA PRO A 26 0.79 -26.89 19.37
C PRO A 26 2.12 -26.69 18.61
N GLY A 27 3.20 -26.49 19.36
CA GLY A 27 4.54 -26.19 18.84
C GLY A 27 4.92 -24.70 18.84
N ASP A 28 3.97 -23.78 19.06
CA ASP A 28 4.28 -22.35 19.12
C ASP A 28 5.06 -21.99 20.39
N VAL A 29 6.05 -21.12 20.25
CA VAL A 29 6.81 -20.55 21.38
C VAL A 29 6.17 -19.22 21.77
N ILE A 30 5.73 -19.11 23.01
CA ILE A 30 5.04 -17.94 23.55
C ILE A 30 5.82 -17.31 24.70
N ALA A 31 5.75 -15.98 24.81
CA ALA A 31 6.21 -15.22 25.98
C ALA A 31 5.02 -14.90 26.90
N ILE A 32 5.31 -14.49 28.15
CA ILE A 32 4.28 -13.86 29.01
C ILE A 32 3.65 -12.69 28.24
N ASP A 33 2.34 -12.54 28.36
CA ASP A 33 1.49 -11.58 27.65
C ASP A 33 1.23 -11.84 26.15
N SER A 34 1.71 -12.97 25.61
CA SER A 34 1.33 -13.37 24.24
C SER A 34 -0.16 -13.70 24.18
N PRO A 35 -0.93 -13.18 23.20
CA PRO A 35 -2.36 -13.43 23.12
C PRO A 35 -2.63 -14.89 22.73
N LEU A 36 -3.50 -15.58 23.48
CA LEU A 36 -3.80 -17.01 23.31
C LEU A 36 -5.11 -17.27 22.58
N VAL A 37 -6.17 -16.57 22.98
CA VAL A 37 -7.53 -16.71 22.45
C VAL A 37 -8.21 -15.35 22.47
N THR A 38 -9.11 -15.13 21.53
CA THR A 38 -10.01 -13.96 21.53
C THR A 38 -11.38 -14.39 22.02
N LEU A 39 -11.87 -13.75 23.08
CA LEU A 39 -13.21 -13.96 23.64
C LEU A 39 -14.14 -12.83 23.18
N GLU A 40 -15.43 -13.13 23.05
CA GLU A 40 -16.47 -12.14 22.75
C GLU A 40 -17.58 -12.17 23.80
N THR A 41 -17.76 -11.00 24.42
CA THR A 41 -18.88 -10.69 25.31
C THR A 41 -19.93 -9.89 24.54
N ASP A 42 -21.10 -9.67 25.15
CA ASP A 42 -22.18 -8.83 24.63
C ASP A 42 -21.76 -7.37 24.35
N LYS A 43 -20.63 -6.91 24.90
CA LYS A 43 -20.17 -5.52 24.83
C LYS A 43 -18.77 -5.33 24.23
N ALA A 44 -17.95 -6.36 24.16
CA ALA A 44 -16.57 -6.25 23.68
C ALA A 44 -15.96 -7.60 23.28
N SER A 45 -15.00 -7.57 22.36
CA SER A 45 -14.04 -8.66 22.18
C SER A 45 -12.74 -8.35 22.95
N MET A 46 -12.15 -9.35 23.62
CA MET A 46 -10.87 -9.20 24.32
C MET A 46 -9.94 -10.39 24.05
N ASP A 47 -8.64 -10.11 23.92
CA ASP A 47 -7.61 -11.15 23.82
C ASP A 47 -7.16 -11.56 25.22
N VAL A 48 -7.03 -12.87 25.46
CA VAL A 48 -6.53 -13.40 26.74
C VAL A 48 -5.01 -13.61 26.65
N PRO A 49 -4.21 -12.90 27.46
CA PRO A 49 -2.75 -13.03 27.47
C PRO A 49 -2.27 -14.32 28.16
N ALA A 50 -1.08 -14.79 27.76
CA ALA A 50 -0.39 -15.90 28.39
C ALA A 50 0.21 -15.53 29.75
N THR A 51 -0.06 -16.34 30.77
CA THR A 51 0.49 -16.15 32.13
C THR A 51 1.87 -16.78 32.33
N ALA A 52 2.37 -17.56 31.36
CA ALA A 52 3.69 -18.19 31.40
C ALA A 52 4.31 -18.28 29.99
N ALA A 53 5.63 -18.20 29.92
CA ALA A 53 6.40 -18.38 28.68
C ALA A 53 6.82 -19.85 28.49
N GLY A 54 6.86 -20.32 27.25
CA GLY A 54 7.32 -21.66 26.88
C GLY A 54 6.75 -22.14 25.55
N THR A 55 6.81 -23.44 25.29
CA THR A 55 6.26 -24.03 24.06
C THR A 55 4.89 -24.64 24.32
N ILE A 56 3.89 -24.30 23.50
CA ILE A 56 2.54 -24.86 23.60
C ILE A 56 2.60 -26.36 23.26
N ALA A 57 2.30 -27.21 24.23
CA ALA A 57 2.25 -28.66 24.03
C ALA A 57 0.90 -29.10 23.45
N GLU A 58 -0.18 -28.50 23.93
CA GLU A 58 -1.55 -28.78 23.47
C GLU A 58 -2.45 -27.57 23.70
N VAL A 59 -3.45 -27.43 22.83
CA VAL A 59 -4.50 -26.42 22.93
C VAL A 59 -5.83 -27.13 23.16
N SER A 60 -6.55 -26.75 24.20
CA SER A 60 -7.75 -27.44 24.68
C SER A 60 -9.07 -26.79 24.24
N LEU A 61 -9.00 -25.61 23.60
CA LEU A 61 -10.16 -24.87 23.11
C LEU A 61 -10.24 -24.85 21.58
N LYS A 62 -11.46 -24.73 21.08
CA LYS A 62 -11.76 -24.49 19.67
C LYS A 62 -12.62 -23.25 19.51
N ARG A 63 -12.58 -22.68 18.31
CA ARG A 63 -13.49 -21.60 17.92
C ARG A 63 -14.95 -22.04 18.08
N GLY A 64 -15.74 -21.22 18.76
CA GLY A 64 -17.15 -21.47 19.09
C GLY A 64 -17.39 -22.09 20.47
N ASP A 65 -16.34 -22.50 21.19
CA ASP A 65 -16.49 -23.03 22.55
C ASP A 65 -16.94 -21.93 23.52
N LYS A 66 -17.69 -22.32 24.55
CA LYS A 66 -18.10 -21.43 25.66
C LYS A 66 -17.20 -21.66 26.86
N VAL A 67 -16.60 -20.58 27.37
CA VAL A 67 -15.61 -20.64 28.45
C VAL A 67 -15.96 -19.69 29.60
N SER A 68 -15.48 -20.03 30.79
CA SER A 68 -15.63 -19.24 32.02
C SER A 68 -14.28 -19.12 32.73
N LYS A 69 -14.20 -18.30 33.78
CA LYS A 69 -13.00 -18.21 34.63
C LYS A 69 -12.49 -19.59 35.02
N GLY A 70 -11.20 -19.84 34.79
CA GLY A 70 -10.54 -21.11 35.11
C GLY A 70 -10.64 -22.20 34.03
N SER A 71 -11.36 -21.97 32.91
CA SER A 71 -11.34 -22.91 31.77
C SER A 71 -9.92 -23.04 31.21
N LEU A 72 -9.48 -24.26 30.92
CA LEU A 72 -8.15 -24.54 30.36
C LEU A 72 -8.07 -24.10 28.90
N ILE A 73 -7.07 -23.29 28.57
CA ILE A 73 -6.81 -22.79 27.21
C ILE A 73 -5.79 -23.69 26.52
N ALA A 74 -4.61 -23.84 27.12
CA ALA A 74 -3.49 -24.59 26.57
C ALA A 74 -2.55 -25.04 27.68
N ARG A 75 -1.76 -26.11 27.44
CA ARG A 75 -0.64 -26.48 28.32
C ARG A 75 0.68 -26.09 27.69
N VAL A 76 1.55 -25.49 28.49
CA VAL A 76 2.88 -25.03 28.07
C VAL A 76 3.95 -25.87 28.73
N GLU A 77 4.94 -26.29 27.95
CA GLU A 77 6.16 -26.88 28.47
C GLU A 77 7.19 -25.77 28.70
N THR A 78 7.57 -25.61 29.96
CA THR A 78 8.57 -24.64 30.41
C THR A 78 9.91 -25.35 30.60
N ASN A 79 10.94 -24.81 29.94
CA ASN A 79 12.32 -25.24 30.15
C ASN A 79 12.91 -24.48 31.33
N ALA A 80 13.06 -25.16 32.46
CA ALA A 80 13.79 -24.66 33.62
C ALA A 80 15.30 -24.67 33.35
N ALA A 81 15.77 -23.81 32.44
CA ALA A 81 17.15 -23.36 32.30
C ALA A 81 17.20 -22.33 31.17
N ASN A 82 17.30 -21.04 31.51
CA ASN A 82 17.99 -20.03 30.69
C ASN A 82 18.15 -18.72 31.48
N ALA A 83 19.29 -18.62 32.17
CA ALA A 83 20.11 -17.40 32.16
C ALA A 83 21.21 -17.61 31.10
N PRO A 84 21.76 -16.55 30.48
CA PRO A 84 22.14 -16.57 29.07
C PRO A 84 23.57 -17.07 28.80
N ALA A 85 23.77 -17.77 27.67
CA ALA A 85 25.04 -17.82 26.93
C ALA A 85 24.84 -18.34 25.49
N ALA A 86 25.47 -17.67 24.52
CA ALA A 86 25.82 -18.19 23.19
C ALA A 86 27.34 -18.53 23.18
N PRO A 87 27.97 -19.05 22.10
CA PRO A 87 27.48 -19.58 20.82
C PRO A 87 28.09 -20.97 20.45
N GLY A 88 27.56 -21.65 19.41
CA GLY A 88 28.23 -22.83 18.84
C GLY A 88 27.51 -23.46 17.64
N ALA A 89 28.24 -23.56 16.52
CA ALA A 89 27.79 -23.97 15.19
C ALA A 89 27.69 -25.50 14.99
N SER A 90 26.83 -25.94 14.06
CA SER A 90 27.21 -26.93 13.02
C SER A 90 26.15 -27.04 11.92
N ALA A 91 26.65 -27.19 10.70
CA ALA A 91 25.97 -27.31 9.42
C ALA A 91 25.50 -28.73 9.11
N ALA A 92 24.54 -28.85 8.17
CA ALA A 92 24.58 -29.88 7.11
C ALA A 92 23.69 -29.47 5.91
N ARG A 93 24.31 -29.48 4.74
CA ARG A 93 23.73 -29.24 3.40
C ARG A 93 23.08 -30.52 2.85
N ALA A 94 22.09 -30.36 1.97
CA ALA A 94 21.77 -31.33 0.92
C ALA A 94 21.28 -30.60 -0.35
N GLU A 95 21.84 -30.97 -1.49
CA GLU A 95 21.54 -30.58 -2.88
C GLU A 95 21.84 -31.84 -3.75
N PRO A 96 21.46 -31.93 -5.04
CA PRO A 96 20.12 -31.86 -5.62
C PRO A 96 19.87 -33.05 -6.60
N ALA A 97 18.67 -33.18 -7.17
CA ALA A 97 18.38 -34.15 -8.24
C ALA A 97 17.82 -33.48 -9.50
N THR A 98 18.30 -33.95 -10.65
CA THR A 98 18.23 -33.39 -12.00
C THR A 98 17.00 -33.77 -12.84
N GLN A 99 16.55 -32.81 -13.65
CA GLN A 99 16.10 -32.85 -15.07
C GLN A 99 15.22 -34.00 -15.62
N PHE A 100 14.11 -33.60 -16.26
CA PHE A 100 13.60 -34.22 -17.50
C PHE A 100 13.11 -33.14 -18.49
N ALA A 101 13.42 -33.35 -19.77
CA ALA A 101 13.04 -32.50 -20.91
C ALA A 101 12.29 -33.33 -21.97
N ALA A 102 11.33 -32.70 -22.66
CA ALA A 102 10.78 -32.99 -24.01
C ALA A 102 9.36 -32.36 -24.09
N ALA A 103 8.77 -31.87 -25.19
CA ALA A 103 9.14 -31.49 -26.55
C ALA A 103 7.87 -30.83 -27.17
N ALA A 104 8.01 -29.91 -28.13
CA ALA A 104 6.92 -29.25 -28.86
C ALA A 104 6.31 -30.13 -29.97
N PRO A 105 5.07 -29.87 -30.46
CA PRO A 105 4.87 -29.20 -31.78
C PRO A 105 3.48 -28.47 -31.93
N PRO A 106 2.92 -28.17 -33.13
CA PRO A 106 3.16 -27.01 -34.02
C PRO A 106 1.91 -26.11 -34.29
N ALA A 107 2.09 -24.98 -35.00
CA ALA A 107 1.06 -24.04 -35.50
C ALA A 107 0.39 -24.53 -36.82
N PRO A 108 -0.83 -24.09 -37.24
CA PRO A 108 -1.15 -22.75 -37.84
C PRO A 108 -2.67 -22.36 -37.75
N PRO A 109 -3.33 -21.53 -38.62
CA PRO A 109 -2.99 -20.30 -39.38
C PRO A 109 -3.90 -19.06 -39.03
N ALA A 110 -3.66 -17.90 -39.68
CA ALA A 110 -4.43 -16.64 -39.62
C ALA A 110 -5.75 -16.69 -40.45
N PRO A 111 -6.77 -15.77 -40.30
CA PRO A 111 -6.64 -14.35 -40.70
C PRO A 111 -7.57 -13.27 -40.06
N ALA A 112 -7.28 -12.01 -40.43
CA ALA A 112 -8.18 -10.85 -40.71
C ALA A 112 -8.68 -9.84 -39.62
N ALA A 113 -8.15 -8.61 -39.78
CA ALA A 113 -8.75 -7.26 -39.66
C ALA A 113 -9.27 -6.68 -38.32
N ARG A 114 -8.74 -5.49 -38.01
CA ARG A 114 -8.78 -4.66 -36.77
C ARG A 114 -10.05 -3.80 -36.60
N ARG A 115 -10.31 -3.43 -35.33
CA ARG A 115 -10.77 -2.09 -34.88
C ARG A 115 -9.96 -1.68 -33.65
N GLU A 116 -9.46 -0.44 -33.63
CA GLU A 116 -8.46 0.09 -32.70
C GLU A 116 -9.03 0.46 -31.31
N THR A 117 -8.35 0.00 -30.25
CA THR A 117 -8.46 0.51 -28.87
C THR A 117 -7.06 0.75 -28.29
N ALA A 118 -6.98 1.68 -27.33
CA ALA A 118 -5.75 2.19 -26.73
C ALA A 118 -4.90 1.08 -26.08
N GLY A 119 -3.90 0.59 -26.81
CA GLY A 119 -2.99 -0.46 -26.34
C GLY A 119 -1.87 -0.82 -27.32
N ASP A 120 -1.53 0.05 -28.27
CA ASP A 120 -0.50 -0.22 -29.29
C ASP A 120 0.65 0.80 -29.13
N THR A 121 1.54 0.58 -28.16
CA THR A 121 2.88 1.19 -28.22
C THR A 121 3.62 0.51 -29.35
N ALA A 122 3.71 1.21 -30.49
CA ALA A 122 4.38 0.74 -31.69
C ALA A 122 5.77 0.15 -31.38
N ARG A 123 5.91 -1.16 -31.58
CA ARG A 123 7.19 -1.87 -31.57
C ARG A 123 7.96 -1.48 -32.84
N MET A 124 8.90 -0.55 -32.73
CA MET A 124 9.79 -0.17 -33.84
C MET A 124 11.00 -1.11 -33.97
N PRO A 125 11.54 -1.31 -35.19
CA PRO A 125 12.58 -2.30 -35.48
C PRO A 125 13.97 -1.86 -35.00
N SER A 126 14.83 -2.85 -34.75
CA SER A 126 16.22 -2.68 -34.29
C SER A 126 17.09 -1.89 -35.29
N PRO A 127 18.02 -1.04 -34.83
CA PRO A 127 18.88 -0.28 -35.73
C PRO A 127 19.98 -1.17 -36.33
N GLY A 128 20.08 -1.15 -37.66
CA GLY A 128 21.13 -1.82 -38.42
C GLY A 128 22.49 -1.18 -38.22
N SER A 129 23.51 -2.03 -38.22
CA SER A 129 24.94 -1.72 -38.11
C SER A 129 25.51 -1.14 -39.41
N GLY A 130 26.01 0.09 -39.36
CA GLY A 130 26.87 0.72 -40.37
C GLY A 130 27.88 1.65 -39.69
N PRO A 131 29.07 1.88 -40.28
CA PRO A 131 30.27 2.31 -39.54
C PRO A 131 30.34 3.83 -39.30
N ASP A 132 30.99 4.14 -38.18
CA ASP A 132 31.46 5.43 -37.64
C ASP A 132 31.49 6.64 -38.59
N ASP A 133 30.59 7.60 -38.35
CA ASP A 133 30.86 9.04 -38.40
C ASP A 133 29.69 9.83 -37.77
N ARG A 134 29.78 10.26 -36.49
CA ARG A 134 28.76 11.13 -35.84
C ARG A 134 29.36 12.12 -34.83
N THR A 135 30.37 12.87 -35.24
CA THR A 135 30.68 14.20 -34.64
C THR A 135 29.75 15.28 -35.20
N SER A 136 28.46 15.16 -34.91
CA SER A 136 27.45 16.23 -34.94
C SER A 136 26.09 15.64 -34.55
N GLN A 137 25.84 15.47 -33.25
CA GLN A 137 24.47 15.18 -32.82
C GLN A 137 23.65 16.47 -33.00
N GLU A 138 22.98 16.62 -34.15
CA GLU A 138 21.97 17.67 -34.33
C GLU A 138 20.86 17.47 -33.27
N PHE A 139 20.93 18.26 -32.20
CA PHE A 139 19.82 18.51 -31.29
C PHE A 139 19.21 19.86 -31.66
N ASN A 140 17.88 19.93 -31.70
CA ASN A 140 17.15 21.11 -32.13
C ASN A 140 16.60 21.94 -30.95
N ARG A 141 16.86 21.49 -29.71
CA ARG A 141 16.52 22.20 -28.46
C ARG A 141 17.60 21.94 -27.40
N SER A 142 17.81 22.93 -26.53
CA SER A 142 18.68 22.80 -25.34
C SER A 142 18.03 23.43 -24.10
N THR A 143 18.25 22.80 -22.95
CA THR A 143 17.70 23.17 -21.64
C THR A 143 18.71 22.92 -20.52
N GLN A 144 18.62 23.65 -19.41
CA GLN A 144 19.51 23.42 -18.26
C GLN A 144 19.07 22.18 -17.50
N LEU A 145 17.76 22.04 -17.24
CA LEU A 145 17.19 20.89 -16.57
C LEU A 145 16.06 20.28 -17.39
N LEU A 146 16.24 19.03 -17.78
CA LEU A 146 15.16 18.22 -18.34
C LEU A 146 14.50 17.41 -17.22
N VAL A 147 13.17 17.36 -17.20
CA VAL A 147 12.41 16.45 -16.32
C VAL A 147 11.59 15.50 -17.19
N LEU A 148 11.79 14.20 -17.04
CA LEU A 148 11.10 13.17 -17.82
C LEU A 148 9.95 12.55 -17.02
N GLY A 149 8.72 12.94 -17.35
CA GLY A 149 7.48 12.53 -16.69
C GLY A 149 6.89 13.66 -15.83
N ALA A 150 5.59 13.89 -15.92
CA ALA A 150 4.88 14.94 -15.20
C ALA A 150 3.96 14.40 -14.09
N GLY A 151 4.34 13.28 -13.47
CA GLY A 151 3.71 12.80 -12.23
C GLY A 151 4.04 13.67 -11.01
N PRO A 152 3.55 13.31 -9.80
CA PRO A 152 3.77 14.07 -8.56
C PRO A 152 5.21 14.51 -8.33
N GLY A 153 6.17 13.59 -8.48
CA GLY A 153 7.59 13.93 -8.37
C GLY A 153 8.06 14.84 -9.50
N GLY A 154 7.73 14.52 -10.75
CA GLY A 154 8.22 15.23 -11.93
C GLY A 154 7.74 16.69 -12.03
N TYR A 155 6.43 16.96 -11.92
CA TYR A 155 5.97 18.35 -11.97
C TYR A 155 6.46 19.14 -10.75
N THR A 156 6.57 18.51 -9.57
CA THR A 156 7.12 19.16 -8.37
C THR A 156 8.57 19.53 -8.57
N ALA A 157 9.37 18.62 -9.12
CA ALA A 157 10.76 18.86 -9.45
C ALA A 157 10.89 20.00 -10.47
N ALA A 158 10.13 19.96 -11.56
CA ALA A 158 10.14 21.00 -12.58
C ALA A 158 9.78 22.38 -12.00
N PHE A 159 8.74 22.44 -11.16
CA PHE A 159 8.32 23.69 -10.53
C PHE A 159 9.36 24.21 -9.54
N ARG A 160 9.91 23.34 -8.70
CA ARG A 160 10.94 23.73 -7.73
C ARG A 160 12.19 24.25 -8.43
N ALA A 161 12.63 23.58 -9.50
CA ALA A 161 13.79 24.00 -10.28
C ALA A 161 13.57 25.36 -10.97
N ALA A 162 12.37 25.60 -11.53
CA ALA A 162 12.00 26.88 -12.11
C ALA A 162 11.96 27.99 -11.04
N ASP A 163 11.44 27.69 -9.85
CA ASP A 163 11.43 28.63 -8.70
C ASP A 163 12.85 28.96 -8.22
N LEU A 164 13.84 28.10 -8.51
CA LEU A 164 15.27 28.31 -8.25
C LEU A 164 16.02 28.96 -9.42
N GLY A 165 15.32 29.35 -10.49
CA GLY A 165 15.87 30.10 -11.61
C GLY A 165 16.45 29.25 -12.76
N LEU A 166 16.30 27.92 -12.72
CA LEU A 166 16.72 27.07 -13.83
C LEU A 166 15.74 27.15 -15.00
N LYS A 167 16.27 27.11 -16.23
CA LYS A 167 15.48 26.86 -17.43
C LYS A 167 15.11 25.39 -17.49
N VAL A 168 13.81 25.09 -17.36
CA VAL A 168 13.30 23.73 -17.28
C VAL A 168 12.49 23.34 -18.50
N THR A 169 12.77 22.15 -19.04
CA THR A 169 11.89 21.47 -20.00
C THR A 169 11.31 20.22 -19.36
N LEU A 170 9.98 20.12 -19.31
CA LEU A 170 9.22 18.98 -18.80
C LEU A 170 8.67 18.15 -19.96
N VAL A 171 9.07 16.89 -20.05
CA VAL A 171 8.62 15.95 -21.09
C VAL A 171 7.51 15.06 -20.54
N GLU A 172 6.36 15.03 -21.19
CA GLU A 172 5.22 14.19 -20.80
C GLU A 172 4.53 13.59 -22.03
N ARG A 173 4.28 12.29 -22.02
CA ARG A 173 3.66 11.58 -23.15
C ARG A 173 2.15 11.83 -23.25
N TRP A 174 1.49 12.11 -22.13
CA TRP A 174 0.06 12.40 -22.08
C TRP A 174 -0.25 13.89 -22.28
N GLN A 175 -1.50 14.22 -22.55
CA GLN A 175 -1.95 15.62 -22.63
C GLN A 175 -2.12 16.29 -21.27
N GLU A 176 -2.61 15.55 -20.28
CA GLU A 176 -2.77 16.07 -18.93
C GLU A 176 -1.50 15.86 -18.09
N LEU A 177 -1.25 16.79 -17.16
CA LEU A 177 -0.16 16.69 -16.18
C LEU A 177 -0.68 16.02 -14.90
N GLY A 178 0.22 15.73 -13.96
CA GLY A 178 -0.09 15.11 -12.67
C GLY A 178 0.05 13.59 -12.65
N GLY A 179 0.35 12.97 -13.80
CA GLY A 179 0.65 11.54 -13.95
C GLY A 179 -0.43 10.62 -13.38
N VAL A 180 -0.02 9.43 -12.95
CA VAL A 180 -0.92 8.39 -12.43
C VAL A 180 -1.75 8.90 -11.25
N CYS A 181 -1.12 9.47 -10.22
CA CYS A 181 -1.80 9.83 -8.98
C CYS A 181 -2.97 10.81 -9.18
N LEU A 182 -2.80 11.81 -10.04
CA LEU A 182 -3.87 12.78 -10.30
C LEU A 182 -4.92 12.25 -11.29
N ASN A 183 -4.51 11.57 -12.37
CA ASN A 183 -5.42 11.26 -13.47
C ASN A 183 -6.13 9.92 -13.30
N VAL A 184 -5.43 8.90 -12.80
CA VAL A 184 -5.88 7.49 -12.81
C VAL A 184 -5.44 6.74 -11.53
N GLY A 185 -5.40 7.43 -10.39
CA GLY A 185 -4.90 6.89 -9.13
C GLY A 185 -5.53 7.60 -7.94
N CYS A 186 -4.69 8.17 -7.08
CA CYS A 186 -5.07 8.78 -5.80
C CYS A 186 -6.35 9.64 -5.88
N ILE A 187 -6.37 10.67 -6.73
CA ILE A 187 -7.44 11.67 -6.72
C ILE A 187 -8.80 11.08 -7.13
N PRO A 188 -8.93 10.41 -8.29
CA PRO A 188 -10.20 9.79 -8.66
C PRO A 188 -10.60 8.68 -7.69
N SER A 189 -9.67 7.87 -7.17
CA SER A 189 -10.03 6.81 -6.21
C SER A 189 -10.55 7.39 -4.90
N LYS A 190 -9.91 8.44 -4.35
CA LYS A 190 -10.36 9.09 -3.11
C LYS A 190 -11.69 9.82 -3.26
N ALA A 191 -11.96 10.40 -4.43
CA ALA A 191 -13.27 10.96 -4.73
C ALA A 191 -14.37 9.87 -4.71
N LEU A 192 -14.10 8.70 -5.31
CA LEU A 192 -15.04 7.59 -5.33
C LEU A 192 -15.22 6.92 -3.96
N LEU A 193 -14.14 6.76 -3.19
CA LEU A 193 -14.18 6.28 -1.81
C LEU A 193 -15.01 7.19 -0.90
N HIS A 194 -14.91 8.51 -1.09
CA HIS A 194 -15.77 9.44 -0.38
C HIS A 194 -17.25 9.24 -0.73
N ALA A 195 -17.58 9.03 -2.01
CA ALA A 195 -18.95 8.73 -2.41
C ALA A 195 -19.45 7.40 -1.82
N ALA A 196 -18.60 6.36 -1.80
CA ALA A 196 -18.87 5.07 -1.17
C ALA A 196 -19.14 5.24 0.33
N LYS A 197 -18.30 6.01 1.04
CA LYS A 197 -18.46 6.30 2.46
C LYS A 197 -19.78 6.99 2.78
N VAL A 198 -20.23 7.92 1.94
CA VAL A 198 -21.54 8.57 2.12
C VAL A 198 -22.70 7.59 2.00
N ILE A 199 -22.61 6.60 1.11
CA ILE A 199 -23.62 5.54 0.97
C ILE A 199 -23.65 4.68 2.24
N GLU A 200 -22.49 4.22 2.71
CA GLU A 200 -22.37 3.40 3.91
C GLU A 200 -22.82 4.15 5.17
N ASP A 201 -22.46 5.42 5.32
CA ASP A 201 -22.90 6.25 6.45
C ASP A 201 -24.43 6.41 6.48
N ALA A 202 -25.06 6.60 5.32
CA ALA A 202 -26.52 6.68 5.24
C ALA A 202 -27.19 5.35 5.62
N GLU A 203 -26.59 4.20 5.25
CA GLU A 203 -27.04 2.87 5.64
C GLU A 203 -26.93 2.66 7.17
N GLU A 204 -25.77 2.95 7.75
CA GLU A 204 -25.48 2.74 9.18
C GLU A 204 -26.35 3.60 10.11
N MET A 205 -26.71 4.81 9.68
CA MET A 205 -27.58 5.71 10.44
C MET A 205 -29.00 5.16 10.63
N GLY A 206 -29.42 4.18 9.83
CA GLY A 206 -30.71 3.50 9.99
C GLY A 206 -30.87 2.86 11.37
N ALA A 207 -29.82 2.22 11.90
CA ALA A 207 -29.81 1.63 13.25
C ALA A 207 -29.92 2.69 14.37
N ARG A 208 -29.66 3.96 14.05
CA ARG A 208 -29.69 5.11 14.96
C ARG A 208 -30.94 5.97 14.77
N GLY A 209 -31.95 5.44 14.08
CA GLY A 209 -33.25 6.09 13.90
C GLY A 209 -33.32 7.13 12.78
N ILE A 210 -32.28 7.25 11.94
CA ILE A 210 -32.29 8.12 10.76
C ILE A 210 -32.21 7.24 9.52
N ALA A 211 -33.37 6.85 9.00
CA ALA A 211 -33.48 5.93 7.87
C ALA A 211 -33.57 6.69 6.54
N PHE A 212 -32.74 6.28 5.59
CA PHE A 212 -32.85 6.64 4.17
C PHE A 212 -33.31 5.43 3.36
N GLY A 213 -33.91 5.66 2.20
CA GLY A 213 -34.12 4.59 1.21
C GLY A 213 -32.79 4.22 0.53
N ALA A 214 -32.75 3.07 -0.14
CA ALA A 214 -31.60 2.68 -0.96
C ALA A 214 -31.30 3.76 -2.02
N PRO A 215 -30.02 4.12 -2.25
CA PRO A 215 -29.68 5.19 -3.19
C PRO A 215 -30.00 4.80 -4.63
N GLN A 216 -30.48 5.77 -5.40
CA GLN A 216 -30.58 5.63 -6.86
C GLN A 216 -29.26 6.05 -7.50
N LEU A 217 -28.53 5.10 -8.07
CA LEU A 217 -27.20 5.32 -8.61
C LEU A 217 -27.25 5.79 -10.07
N ASP A 218 -26.75 7.00 -10.33
CA ASP A 218 -26.42 7.49 -11.67
C ASP A 218 -24.88 7.48 -11.85
N LEU A 219 -24.38 6.38 -12.39
CA LEU A 219 -22.93 6.19 -12.59
C LEU A 219 -22.35 7.20 -13.59
N GLN A 220 -23.15 7.72 -14.52
CA GLN A 220 -22.68 8.74 -15.46
C GLN A 220 -22.41 10.06 -14.74
N ARG A 221 -23.32 10.50 -13.87
CA ARG A 221 -23.12 11.69 -13.04
C ARG A 221 -21.98 11.50 -12.04
N LEU A 222 -21.87 10.33 -11.42
CA LEU A 222 -20.77 10.03 -10.50
C LEU A 222 -19.40 10.11 -11.20
N ARG A 223 -19.27 9.51 -12.39
CA ARG A 223 -18.06 9.64 -13.23
C ARG A 223 -17.79 11.09 -13.63
N ALA A 224 -18.82 11.83 -14.05
CA ALA A 224 -18.66 13.23 -14.43
C ALA A 224 -18.15 14.09 -13.26
N TRP A 225 -18.66 13.88 -12.05
CA TRP A 225 -18.16 14.56 -10.85
C TRP A 225 -16.71 14.18 -10.53
N LYS A 226 -16.36 12.89 -10.50
CA LYS A 226 -14.96 12.42 -10.37
C LYS A 226 -14.05 13.12 -11.37
N SER A 227 -14.41 13.10 -12.65
CA SER A 227 -13.63 13.72 -13.73
C SER A 227 -13.53 15.23 -13.59
N SER A 228 -14.54 15.91 -13.03
CA SER A 228 -14.49 17.35 -12.76
C SER A 228 -13.45 17.72 -11.68
N VAL A 229 -13.27 16.87 -10.66
CA VAL A 229 -12.25 17.04 -9.62
C VAL A 229 -10.86 16.93 -10.24
N VAL A 230 -10.64 15.90 -11.07
CA VAL A 230 -9.39 15.71 -11.82
C VAL A 230 -9.12 16.91 -12.73
N ALA A 231 -10.11 17.32 -13.54
CA ALA A 231 -9.97 18.43 -14.49
C ALA A 231 -9.66 19.77 -13.81
N LYS A 232 -10.23 20.04 -12.62
CA LYS A 232 -9.92 21.24 -11.84
C LYS A 232 -8.44 21.27 -11.43
N LEU A 233 -7.92 20.15 -10.96
CA LEU A 233 -6.53 20.04 -10.50
C LEU A 233 -5.54 20.03 -11.68
N THR A 234 -5.82 19.32 -12.77
CA THR A 234 -4.96 19.35 -13.97
C THR A 234 -4.97 20.73 -14.63
N GLY A 235 -6.11 21.42 -14.64
CA GLY A 235 -6.23 22.82 -15.04
C GLY A 235 -5.36 23.75 -14.19
N GLY A 236 -5.36 23.55 -12.87
CA GLY A 236 -4.46 24.26 -11.94
C GLY A 236 -2.98 24.05 -12.29
N LEU A 237 -2.56 22.81 -12.57
CA LEU A 237 -1.18 22.52 -12.99
C LEU A 237 -0.79 23.26 -14.28
N LYS A 238 -1.69 23.37 -15.26
CA LYS A 238 -1.44 24.14 -16.50
C LYS A 238 -1.20 25.62 -16.22
N VAL A 239 -1.94 26.21 -15.28
CA VAL A 239 -1.72 27.59 -14.83
C VAL A 239 -0.35 27.74 -14.17
N LEU A 240 0.01 26.82 -13.27
CA LEU A 240 1.28 26.84 -12.55
C LEU A 240 2.49 26.66 -13.48
N VAL A 241 2.39 25.80 -14.51
CA VAL A 241 3.41 25.67 -15.58
C VAL A 241 3.65 27.01 -16.26
N LYS A 242 2.57 27.69 -16.68
CA LYS A 242 2.66 28.97 -17.40
C LYS A 242 3.29 30.06 -16.52
N GLN A 243 2.88 30.15 -15.25
CA GLN A 243 3.41 31.13 -14.30
C GLN A 243 4.91 30.94 -14.06
N ARG A 244 5.36 29.68 -13.99
CA ARG A 244 6.78 29.32 -13.80
C ARG A 244 7.59 29.28 -15.08
N LYS A 245 6.97 29.54 -16.24
CA LYS A 245 7.61 29.48 -17.57
C LYS A 245 8.30 28.13 -17.84
N VAL A 246 7.74 27.05 -17.30
CA VAL A 246 8.21 25.68 -17.59
C VAL A 246 7.78 25.33 -19.01
N ASP A 247 8.73 24.90 -19.82
CA ASP A 247 8.51 24.50 -21.20
C ASP A 247 8.07 23.04 -21.25
N VAL A 248 6.84 22.77 -21.69
CA VAL A 248 6.28 21.41 -21.73
C VAL A 248 6.37 20.84 -23.13
N VAL A 249 7.07 19.73 -23.29
CA VAL A 249 7.17 18.98 -24.54
C VAL A 249 6.33 17.72 -24.46
N ARG A 250 5.44 17.54 -25.43
CA ARG A 250 4.56 16.37 -25.50
C ARG A 250 5.17 15.28 -26.35
N GLY A 251 5.30 14.08 -25.77
CA GLY A 251 5.77 12.90 -26.47
C GLY A 251 6.46 11.89 -25.57
N THR A 252 6.77 10.73 -26.13
CA THR A 252 7.50 9.66 -25.45
C THR A 252 9.00 9.96 -25.51
N GLY A 253 9.62 10.15 -24.35
CA GLY A 253 11.05 10.41 -24.22
C GLY A 253 11.87 9.12 -24.11
N ARG A 254 12.98 9.05 -24.85
CA ARG A 254 13.97 7.96 -24.76
C ARG A 254 15.38 8.54 -24.84
N PHE A 255 16.30 8.06 -23.99
CA PHE A 255 17.70 8.47 -24.07
C PHE A 255 18.33 7.90 -25.34
N VAL A 256 19.11 8.74 -26.02
CA VAL A 256 19.92 8.35 -27.19
C VAL A 256 21.41 8.65 -26.99
N GLY A 257 21.77 9.09 -25.78
CA GLY A 257 23.11 9.40 -25.31
C GLY A 257 23.09 9.99 -23.90
N PRO A 258 24.26 10.32 -23.32
CA PRO A 258 24.39 10.79 -21.94
C PRO A 258 23.77 12.17 -21.66
N ASN A 259 23.58 13.00 -22.69
CA ASN A 259 23.05 14.36 -22.56
C ASN A 259 21.95 14.68 -23.58
N VAL A 260 21.38 13.66 -24.24
CA VAL A 260 20.39 13.86 -25.31
C VAL A 260 19.21 12.91 -25.12
N LEU A 261 18.02 13.50 -25.04
CA LEU A 261 16.74 12.80 -25.03
C LEU A 261 16.05 12.99 -26.38
N GLU A 262 15.68 11.90 -27.03
CA GLU A 262 14.77 11.92 -28.18
C GLU A 262 13.33 11.87 -27.69
N VAL A 263 12.49 12.79 -28.15
CA VAL A 263 11.07 12.87 -27.81
C VAL A 263 10.25 12.66 -29.06
N MET A 264 9.54 11.53 -29.11
CA MET A 264 8.63 11.18 -30.18
C MET A 264 7.22 11.68 -29.85
N GLY A 265 6.80 12.76 -30.52
CA GLY A 265 5.45 13.31 -30.41
C GLY A 265 4.60 13.04 -31.65
N THR A 266 3.35 13.50 -31.64
CA THR A 266 2.43 13.39 -32.79
C THR A 266 2.90 14.15 -34.03
N SER A 267 3.75 15.16 -33.84
CA SER A 267 4.30 16.01 -34.91
C SER A 267 5.69 15.57 -35.38
N GLY A 268 6.17 14.40 -34.95
CA GLY A 268 7.49 13.86 -35.30
C GLY A 268 8.43 13.73 -34.10
N SER A 269 9.69 13.37 -34.39
CA SER A 269 10.75 13.25 -33.39
C SER A 269 11.52 14.58 -33.23
N GLN A 270 11.90 14.91 -32.01
CA GLN A 270 12.81 16.02 -31.70
C GLN A 270 13.87 15.58 -30.69
N ARG A 271 15.06 16.17 -30.75
CA ARG A 271 16.19 15.84 -29.86
C ARG A 271 16.52 17.01 -28.98
N ILE A 272 16.46 16.78 -27.66
CA ILE A 272 16.68 17.79 -26.63
C ILE A 272 18.00 17.50 -25.94
N HIS A 273 18.94 18.44 -26.05
CA HIS A 273 20.13 18.45 -25.21
C HIS A 273 19.78 18.96 -23.81
N PHE A 274 20.38 18.36 -22.77
CA PHE A 274 20.21 18.79 -21.39
C PHE A 274 21.56 18.82 -20.64
N ASP A 275 21.72 19.80 -19.76
CA ASP A 275 22.88 19.84 -18.84
C ASP A 275 22.67 18.84 -17.69
N GLN A 276 21.45 18.80 -17.15
CA GLN A 276 21.02 17.85 -16.11
C GLN A 276 19.65 17.24 -16.44
N CYS A 277 19.37 16.05 -15.91
CA CYS A 277 18.10 15.35 -16.13
C CYS A 277 17.54 14.76 -14.83
N ILE A 278 16.25 14.94 -14.56
CA ILE A 278 15.52 14.22 -13.51
C ILE A 278 14.55 13.22 -14.17
N ILE A 279 14.79 11.93 -13.95
CA ILE A 279 13.93 10.85 -14.42
C ILE A 279 12.78 10.65 -13.41
N ALA A 280 11.55 10.87 -13.85
CA ALA A 280 10.32 10.76 -13.06
C ALA A 280 9.23 9.97 -13.80
N ALA A 281 9.62 8.94 -14.58
CA ALA A 281 8.74 8.21 -15.47
C ALA A 281 7.82 7.17 -14.77
N GLY A 282 7.88 7.08 -13.45
CA GLY A 282 6.92 6.35 -12.62
C GLY A 282 6.93 4.82 -12.80
N SER A 283 5.75 4.24 -12.59
CA SER A 283 5.47 2.79 -12.67
C SER A 283 4.18 2.52 -13.42
N GLU A 284 3.91 1.25 -13.76
CA GLU A 284 2.68 0.77 -14.39
C GLU A 284 2.11 -0.48 -13.69
N PRO A 285 0.80 -0.78 -13.81
CA PRO A 285 0.22 -2.00 -13.24
C PRO A 285 0.90 -3.27 -13.73
N VAL A 286 1.10 -4.25 -12.84
CA VAL A 286 1.61 -5.57 -13.22
C VAL A 286 0.57 -6.31 -14.05
N ARG A 287 0.99 -6.83 -15.20
CA ARG A 287 0.19 -7.78 -16.00
C ARG A 287 0.59 -9.20 -15.65
N LEU A 288 -0.39 -10.02 -15.25
CA LEU A 288 -0.15 -11.45 -15.03
C LEU A 288 0.01 -12.15 -16.38
N ALA A 289 1.04 -12.99 -16.48
CA ALA A 289 1.29 -13.76 -17.70
C ALA A 289 0.18 -14.78 -17.93
N GLY A 290 -0.18 -15.01 -19.20
CA GLY A 290 -1.16 -16.03 -19.60
C GLY A 290 -2.62 -15.63 -19.46
N LEU A 291 -2.94 -14.39 -19.08
CA LEU A 291 -4.31 -13.90 -19.09
C LEU A 291 -4.80 -13.61 -20.52
N PRO A 292 -6.08 -13.89 -20.84
CA PRO A 292 -6.65 -13.51 -22.13
C PRO A 292 -6.76 -11.99 -22.23
N ASP A 293 -6.59 -11.44 -23.44
CA ASP A 293 -6.85 -10.02 -23.70
C ASP A 293 -8.35 -9.76 -23.71
N ASP A 294 -8.95 -9.42 -22.57
CA ASP A 294 -10.41 -9.29 -22.41
C ASP A 294 -10.75 -8.01 -21.62
N PRO A 295 -11.65 -7.14 -22.12
CA PRO A 295 -12.01 -5.88 -21.46
C PRO A 295 -12.76 -6.07 -20.12
N ARG A 296 -13.10 -7.31 -19.74
CA ARG A 296 -13.61 -7.65 -18.40
C ARG A 296 -12.50 -7.87 -17.38
N ILE A 297 -11.25 -8.01 -17.81
CA ILE A 297 -10.06 -8.00 -16.96
C ILE A 297 -9.59 -6.55 -16.86
N LEU A 298 -9.80 -5.97 -15.67
CA LEU A 298 -9.54 -4.58 -15.37
C LEU A 298 -8.18 -4.42 -14.70
N ASP A 299 -7.48 -3.34 -15.01
CA ASP A 299 -6.50 -2.77 -14.09
C ASP A 299 -7.12 -1.66 -13.22
N SER A 300 -6.29 -0.99 -12.41
CA SER A 300 -6.76 0.10 -11.54
C SER A 300 -7.32 1.30 -12.33
N THR A 301 -6.85 1.54 -13.55
CA THR A 301 -7.34 2.61 -14.42
C THR A 301 -8.75 2.29 -14.91
N ASP A 302 -8.95 1.07 -15.42
CA ASP A 302 -10.26 0.66 -15.94
C ASP A 302 -11.32 0.62 -14.82
N ALA A 303 -10.93 0.22 -13.62
CA ALA A 303 -11.80 0.21 -12.44
C ALA A 303 -12.34 1.60 -12.08
N LEU A 304 -11.54 2.66 -12.26
CA LEU A 304 -11.92 4.04 -11.98
C LEU A 304 -12.93 4.61 -12.99
N GLU A 305 -13.20 3.90 -14.09
CA GLU A 305 -14.25 4.23 -15.05
C GLU A 305 -15.59 3.58 -14.72
N LEU A 306 -15.71 2.94 -13.54
CA LEU A 306 -16.96 2.41 -12.98
C LEU A 306 -17.85 1.72 -14.04
N PRO A 307 -17.33 0.70 -14.74
CA PRO A 307 -18.13 0.02 -15.76
C PRO A 307 -19.37 -0.60 -15.12
N SER A 308 -20.49 -0.58 -15.84
CA SER A 308 -21.69 -1.32 -15.42
C SER A 308 -21.56 -2.78 -15.85
N PHE A 309 -21.87 -3.73 -14.96
CA PHE A 309 -21.83 -5.18 -15.25
C PHE A 309 -22.69 -5.98 -14.26
N SER A 310 -22.96 -7.23 -14.61
CA SER A 310 -23.56 -8.26 -13.75
C SER A 310 -22.52 -9.36 -13.45
N GLY A 311 -22.78 -10.21 -12.45
CA GLY A 311 -21.96 -11.41 -12.20
C GLY A 311 -20.82 -11.27 -11.18
N GLY A 312 -20.77 -10.17 -10.41
CA GLY A 312 -19.76 -9.99 -9.35
C GLY A 312 -18.36 -9.62 -9.84
N LEU A 313 -17.54 -9.12 -8.93
CA LEU A 313 -16.17 -8.68 -9.16
C LEU A 313 -15.21 -9.53 -8.34
N LEU A 314 -14.22 -10.15 -9.00
CA LEU A 314 -13.06 -10.71 -8.30
C LEU A 314 -11.93 -9.67 -8.28
N VAL A 315 -11.41 -9.37 -7.11
CA VAL A 315 -10.19 -8.56 -6.92
C VAL A 315 -9.02 -9.50 -6.65
N VAL A 316 -8.05 -9.51 -7.58
CA VAL A 316 -6.82 -10.30 -7.48
C VAL A 316 -5.72 -9.44 -6.88
N GLY A 317 -5.37 -9.73 -5.62
CA GLY A 317 -4.44 -8.97 -4.79
C GLY A 317 -5.18 -8.22 -3.67
N GLY A 318 -4.95 -8.63 -2.43
CA GLY A 318 -5.46 -8.03 -1.20
C GLY A 318 -4.63 -6.85 -0.69
N GLY A 319 -3.94 -6.14 -1.59
CA GLY A 319 -3.22 -4.90 -1.27
C GLY A 319 -4.12 -3.67 -1.25
N ILE A 320 -3.55 -2.52 -0.88
CA ILE A 320 -4.29 -1.24 -0.69
C ILE A 320 -5.17 -0.90 -1.90
N ILE A 321 -4.62 -0.89 -3.11
CA ILE A 321 -5.36 -0.50 -4.32
C ILE A 321 -6.55 -1.42 -4.59
N GLY A 322 -6.35 -2.74 -4.43
CA GLY A 322 -7.41 -3.72 -4.63
C GLY A 322 -8.54 -3.55 -3.63
N LEU A 323 -8.20 -3.37 -2.35
CA LEU A 323 -9.18 -3.18 -1.27
C LEU A 323 -9.91 -1.83 -1.36
N GLU A 324 -9.22 -0.75 -1.75
CA GLU A 324 -9.89 0.55 -2.01
C GLU A 324 -10.95 0.42 -3.11
N MET A 325 -10.61 -0.25 -4.22
CA MET A 325 -11.58 -0.46 -5.29
C MET A 325 -12.69 -1.45 -4.88
N ALA A 326 -12.38 -2.45 -4.05
CA ALA A 326 -13.37 -3.34 -3.47
C ALA A 326 -14.41 -2.56 -2.65
N CYS A 327 -13.99 -1.64 -1.77
CA CYS A 327 -14.89 -0.75 -1.04
C CYS A 327 -15.80 0.05 -1.97
N VAL A 328 -15.25 0.65 -3.03
CA VAL A 328 -16.04 1.42 -3.99
C VAL A 328 -17.11 0.55 -4.67
N PHE A 329 -16.73 -0.64 -5.17
CA PHE A 329 -17.68 -1.50 -5.88
C PHE A 329 -18.71 -2.13 -4.95
N ASP A 330 -18.34 -2.51 -3.72
CA ASP A 330 -19.26 -3.00 -2.70
C ASP A 330 -20.34 -1.97 -2.35
N ALA A 331 -19.93 -0.72 -2.07
CA ALA A 331 -20.87 0.37 -1.78
C ALA A 331 -21.80 0.71 -2.97
N LEU A 332 -21.37 0.42 -4.20
CA LEU A 332 -22.20 0.54 -5.41
C LEU A 332 -23.10 -0.69 -5.65
N GLY A 333 -23.11 -1.67 -4.73
CA GLY A 333 -23.97 -2.85 -4.77
C GLY A 333 -23.42 -4.03 -5.59
N VAL A 334 -22.13 -4.02 -5.94
CA VAL A 334 -21.50 -5.15 -6.62
C VAL A 334 -21.08 -6.20 -5.60
N ARG A 335 -21.38 -7.48 -5.85
CA ARG A 335 -20.82 -8.59 -5.08
C ARG A 335 -19.31 -8.68 -5.30
N VAL A 336 -18.52 -8.45 -4.27
CA VAL A 336 -17.06 -8.46 -4.34
C VAL A 336 -16.49 -9.73 -3.71
N SER A 337 -15.54 -10.36 -4.40
CA SER A 337 -14.66 -11.38 -3.83
C SER A 337 -13.21 -10.90 -3.91
N VAL A 338 -12.40 -11.19 -2.90
CA VAL A 338 -10.97 -10.84 -2.86
C VAL A 338 -10.15 -12.12 -2.77
N VAL A 339 -9.10 -12.23 -3.58
CA VAL A 339 -8.12 -13.31 -3.50
C VAL A 339 -6.73 -12.73 -3.25
N GLU A 340 -6.04 -13.27 -2.26
CA GLU A 340 -4.71 -12.84 -1.83
C GLU A 340 -3.80 -14.06 -1.64
N LEU A 341 -2.60 -13.97 -2.21
CA LEU A 341 -1.62 -15.05 -2.17
C LEU A 341 -1.07 -15.26 -0.75
N THR A 342 -0.94 -14.18 0.01
CA THR A 342 -0.38 -14.19 1.36
C THR A 342 -1.44 -14.56 2.41
N PRO A 343 -1.03 -14.92 3.64
CA PRO A 343 -1.96 -15.29 4.71
C PRO A 343 -2.76 -14.11 5.30
N GLN A 344 -2.50 -12.87 4.88
CA GLN A 344 -3.17 -11.68 5.40
C GLN A 344 -3.49 -10.69 4.27
N LEU A 345 -4.47 -9.82 4.50
CA LEU A 345 -4.64 -8.62 3.68
C LEU A 345 -3.56 -7.58 4.00
N MET A 346 -3.29 -6.69 3.05
CA MET A 346 -2.30 -5.62 3.16
C MET A 346 -0.94 -6.11 3.71
N PRO A 347 -0.24 -7.02 2.98
CA PRO A 347 1.07 -7.49 3.40
C PRO A 347 2.03 -6.32 3.63
N GLY A 348 2.73 -6.33 4.78
CA GLY A 348 3.60 -5.24 5.23
C GLY A 348 2.93 -4.27 6.22
N CYS A 349 1.62 -4.36 6.44
CA CYS A 349 0.94 -3.75 7.57
C CYS A 349 0.92 -4.74 8.75
N ASP A 350 0.97 -4.23 9.98
CA ASP A 350 0.86 -5.10 11.15
C ASP A 350 -0.53 -5.77 11.20
N PRO A 351 -0.60 -7.08 11.51
CA PRO A 351 -1.86 -7.83 11.49
C PRO A 351 -2.94 -7.22 12.38
N ASP A 352 -2.56 -6.65 13.53
CA ASP A 352 -3.51 -6.04 14.46
C ASP A 352 -4.24 -4.83 13.86
N LEU A 353 -3.58 -4.02 13.04
CA LEU A 353 -4.20 -2.90 12.32
C LEU A 353 -5.13 -3.36 11.19
N VAL A 354 -4.86 -4.52 10.59
CA VAL A 354 -5.68 -5.07 9.49
C VAL A 354 -6.97 -5.73 10.00
N ARG A 355 -6.93 -6.33 11.19
CA ARG A 355 -8.05 -7.10 11.78
C ARG A 355 -9.38 -6.33 11.82
N PRO A 356 -9.47 -5.05 12.25
CA PRO A 356 -10.75 -4.32 12.27
C PRO A 356 -11.38 -4.18 10.89
N LEU A 357 -10.57 -3.84 9.87
CA LEU A 357 -11.04 -3.81 8.50
C LEU A 357 -11.52 -5.19 8.05
N GLU A 358 -10.69 -6.22 8.22
CA GLU A 358 -11.01 -7.57 7.79
C GLU A 358 -12.33 -8.07 8.41
N ARG A 359 -12.54 -7.84 9.71
CA ARG A 359 -13.79 -8.19 10.41
C ARG A 359 -15.01 -7.53 9.73
N ARG A 360 -14.92 -6.25 9.41
CA ARG A 360 -16.00 -5.49 8.76
C ARG A 360 -16.26 -5.97 7.34
N ILE A 361 -15.23 -6.16 6.52
CA ILE A 361 -15.44 -6.56 5.12
C ILE A 361 -15.84 -8.02 4.98
N ARG A 362 -15.56 -8.89 5.95
CA ARG A 362 -16.03 -10.30 5.94
C ARG A 362 -17.56 -10.43 5.99
N SER A 363 -18.28 -9.47 6.57
CA SER A 363 -19.75 -9.47 6.54
C SER A 363 -20.35 -8.82 5.30
N ARG A 364 -19.53 -8.11 4.50
CA ARG A 364 -19.98 -7.36 3.30
C ARG A 364 -19.62 -8.09 2.00
N TYR A 365 -18.38 -8.56 1.90
CA TYR A 365 -17.86 -9.21 0.71
C TYR A 365 -18.36 -10.66 0.61
N GLU A 366 -18.51 -11.13 -0.62
CA GLU A 366 -18.95 -12.49 -0.91
C GLU A 366 -17.91 -13.52 -0.45
N GLN A 367 -16.62 -13.28 -0.71
CA GLN A 367 -15.52 -14.14 -0.30
C GLN A 367 -14.21 -13.37 -0.08
N ILE A 368 -13.42 -13.83 0.89
CA ILE A 368 -12.02 -13.41 1.09
C ILE A 368 -11.16 -14.67 1.16
N LEU A 369 -10.37 -14.90 0.12
CA LEU A 369 -9.54 -16.08 -0.09
C LEU A 369 -8.07 -15.74 0.16
N LEU A 370 -7.62 -15.92 1.40
CA LEU A 370 -6.22 -15.76 1.79
C LEU A 370 -5.42 -17.04 1.48
N GLY A 371 -4.10 -16.94 1.35
CA GLY A 371 -3.25 -18.09 1.02
C GLY A 371 -3.59 -18.74 -0.33
N THR A 372 -4.26 -18.02 -1.22
CA THR A 372 -4.86 -18.56 -2.44
C THR A 372 -4.34 -17.83 -3.67
N ARG A 373 -3.96 -18.58 -4.70
CA ARG A 373 -3.44 -18.08 -5.98
C ARG A 373 -4.48 -18.24 -7.08
N VAL A 374 -4.59 -17.26 -7.97
CA VAL A 374 -5.27 -17.43 -9.26
C VAL A 374 -4.38 -18.24 -10.20
N ALA A 375 -4.84 -19.42 -10.59
CA ALA A 375 -4.12 -20.33 -11.47
C ALA A 375 -4.38 -20.08 -12.95
N GLY A 376 -5.56 -19.54 -13.29
CA GLY A 376 -5.92 -19.24 -14.68
C GLY A 376 -7.25 -18.49 -14.77
N ILE A 377 -7.41 -17.75 -15.86
CA ILE A 377 -8.64 -17.04 -16.20
C ILE A 377 -8.99 -17.37 -17.65
N GLU A 378 -10.17 -17.91 -17.88
CA GLU A 378 -10.66 -18.30 -19.19
C GLU A 378 -11.95 -17.55 -19.53
N ARG A 379 -12.18 -17.31 -20.83
CA ARG A 379 -13.42 -16.70 -21.29
C ARG A 379 -14.54 -17.76 -21.24
N ASP A 380 -15.66 -17.38 -20.66
CA ASP A 380 -16.88 -18.19 -20.61
C ASP A 380 -18.07 -17.35 -21.13
N PRO A 381 -19.11 -17.96 -21.73
CA PRO A 381 -20.32 -17.23 -22.13
C PRO A 381 -20.97 -16.43 -21.00
N GLY A 382 -20.86 -16.90 -19.75
CA GLY A 382 -21.42 -16.24 -18.56
C GLY A 382 -20.50 -15.20 -17.91
N GLY A 383 -19.23 -15.10 -18.32
CA GLY A 383 -18.26 -14.22 -17.65
C GLY A 383 -16.81 -14.65 -17.87
N LEU A 384 -16.00 -14.51 -16.82
CA LEU A 384 -14.63 -14.98 -16.73
C LEU A 384 -14.58 -16.13 -15.74
N ARG A 385 -14.24 -17.32 -16.21
CA ARG A 385 -14.05 -18.50 -15.37
C ARG A 385 -12.66 -18.43 -14.75
N VAL A 386 -12.58 -18.34 -13.44
CA VAL A 386 -11.33 -18.21 -12.67
C VAL A 386 -11.07 -19.48 -11.88
N SER A 387 -9.87 -20.03 -12.04
CA SER A 387 -9.40 -21.22 -11.32
C SER A 387 -8.41 -20.81 -10.23
N PHE A 388 -8.46 -21.50 -9.09
CA PHE A 388 -7.67 -21.18 -7.90
C PHE A 388 -6.78 -22.35 -7.47
N THR A 389 -5.64 -22.06 -6.84
CA THR A 389 -4.76 -23.04 -6.20
C THR A 389 -4.35 -22.57 -4.79
N GLY A 390 -4.21 -23.52 -3.87
CA GLY A 390 -3.96 -23.27 -2.44
C GLY A 390 -4.66 -24.34 -1.59
N ASP A 391 -4.25 -24.47 -0.32
CA ASP A 391 -4.72 -25.55 0.56
C ASP A 391 -6.25 -25.56 0.74
N ASN A 392 -6.87 -24.37 0.72
CA ASN A 392 -8.32 -24.17 0.85
C ASN A 392 -8.92 -23.49 -0.40
N ALA A 393 -8.30 -23.67 -1.57
CA ALA A 393 -8.77 -23.03 -2.80
C ALA A 393 -10.16 -23.59 -3.20
N PRO A 394 -11.12 -22.71 -3.55
CA PRO A 394 -12.43 -23.16 -4.00
C PRO A 394 -12.35 -23.76 -5.42
N SER A 395 -13.42 -24.46 -5.81
CA SER A 395 -13.61 -24.86 -7.21
C SER A 395 -13.66 -23.63 -8.14
N PRO A 396 -13.39 -23.77 -9.45
CA PRO A 396 -13.42 -22.64 -10.37
C PRO A 396 -14.79 -21.93 -10.37
N GLN A 397 -14.76 -20.60 -10.35
CA GLN A 397 -15.94 -19.74 -10.25
C GLN A 397 -16.04 -18.80 -11.46
N ILE A 398 -17.24 -18.29 -11.75
CA ILE A 398 -17.47 -17.34 -12.85
C ILE A 398 -17.70 -15.95 -12.25
N PHE A 399 -16.95 -14.97 -12.74
CA PHE A 399 -17.09 -13.57 -12.38
C PHE A 399 -17.46 -12.73 -13.60
N GLY A 400 -18.25 -11.67 -13.38
CA GLY A 400 -18.56 -10.70 -14.43
C GLY A 400 -17.32 -9.93 -14.88
N ARG A 401 -16.48 -9.56 -13.92
CA ARG A 401 -15.20 -8.87 -14.12
C ARG A 401 -14.15 -9.33 -13.11
N VAL A 402 -12.89 -9.14 -13.48
CA VAL A 402 -11.73 -9.41 -12.63
C VAL A 402 -10.88 -8.14 -12.59
N LEU A 403 -10.62 -7.59 -11.40
CA LEU A 403 -9.64 -6.54 -11.18
C LEU A 403 -8.30 -7.15 -10.80
N VAL A 404 -7.25 -6.91 -11.61
CA VAL A 404 -5.88 -7.33 -11.30
C VAL A 404 -5.17 -6.18 -10.59
N ALA A 405 -4.94 -6.35 -9.28
CA ALA A 405 -4.33 -5.36 -8.38
C ALA A 405 -3.13 -5.93 -7.61
N VAL A 406 -2.31 -6.75 -8.29
CA VAL A 406 -1.17 -7.50 -7.70
C VAL A 406 0.13 -6.69 -7.55
N GLY A 407 0.08 -5.38 -7.81
CA GLY A 407 1.24 -4.49 -7.68
C GLY A 407 1.56 -3.72 -8.95
N ARG A 408 2.72 -3.05 -8.94
CA ARG A 408 3.18 -2.16 -10.01
C ARG A 408 4.66 -2.40 -10.32
N THR A 409 5.04 -2.21 -11.58
CA THR A 409 6.41 -2.35 -12.09
C THR A 409 6.96 -0.98 -12.46
N PRO A 410 8.19 -0.60 -12.02
CA PRO A 410 8.83 0.64 -12.41
C PRO A 410 9.23 0.66 -13.90
N ASN A 411 9.19 1.83 -14.53
CA ASN A 411 9.34 1.97 -15.98
C ASN A 411 10.80 2.08 -16.48
N GLY A 412 11.82 1.76 -15.67
CA GLY A 412 13.23 2.02 -16.00
C GLY A 412 13.70 1.41 -17.31
N HIS A 413 13.24 0.19 -17.63
CA HIS A 413 13.60 -0.53 -18.86
C HIS A 413 12.99 0.05 -20.15
N THR A 414 12.07 1.02 -20.03
CA THR A 414 11.35 1.58 -21.20
C THR A 414 11.99 2.84 -21.76
N LEU A 415 13.01 3.39 -21.08
CA LEU A 415 13.53 4.73 -21.33
C LEU A 415 14.82 4.74 -22.17
N GLY A 416 15.43 3.58 -22.43
CA GLY A 416 16.77 3.50 -22.99
C GLY A 416 17.84 4.09 -22.07
N ALA A 417 17.61 4.09 -20.74
CA ALA A 417 18.46 4.77 -19.76
C ALA A 417 19.92 4.29 -19.78
N GLU A 418 20.14 3.04 -20.17
CA GLU A 418 21.45 2.44 -20.40
C GLU A 418 22.27 3.17 -21.47
N LEU A 419 21.62 3.78 -22.48
CA LEU A 419 22.29 4.59 -23.51
C LEU A 419 22.83 5.92 -22.94
N ALA A 420 22.32 6.35 -21.78
CA ALA A 420 22.88 7.46 -21.01
C ALA A 420 23.88 7.01 -19.94
N GLY A 421 24.19 5.71 -19.87
CA GLY A 421 25.06 5.13 -18.85
C GLY A 421 24.39 4.89 -17.49
N VAL A 422 23.06 5.11 -17.39
CA VAL A 422 22.30 4.91 -16.15
C VAL A 422 22.06 3.42 -15.94
N LYS A 423 22.35 2.94 -14.73
CA LYS A 423 22.08 1.56 -14.32
C LYS A 423 20.60 1.39 -13.97
N VAL A 424 19.96 0.44 -14.62
CA VAL A 424 18.61 -0.04 -14.27
C VAL A 424 18.75 -1.41 -13.64
N SER A 425 18.16 -1.60 -12.47
CA SER A 425 18.11 -2.90 -11.79
C SER A 425 17.29 -3.92 -12.58
N GLU A 426 17.46 -5.21 -12.29
CA GLU A 426 16.68 -6.29 -12.92
C GLU A 426 15.16 -6.05 -12.82
N ARG A 427 14.70 -5.57 -11.66
CA ARG A 427 13.28 -5.25 -11.40
C ARG A 427 12.79 -3.95 -12.06
N GLY A 428 13.66 -3.22 -12.77
CA GLY A 428 13.30 -1.99 -13.49
C GLY A 428 13.44 -0.69 -12.69
N PHE A 429 13.89 -0.75 -11.43
CA PHE A 429 14.19 0.44 -10.64
C PHE A 429 15.52 1.08 -11.06
N ILE A 430 15.65 2.39 -10.86
CA ILE A 430 16.88 3.16 -11.04
C ILE A 430 17.39 3.58 -9.65
N PRO A 431 18.37 2.86 -9.07
CA PRO A 431 18.89 3.18 -7.74
C PRO A 431 19.52 4.58 -7.70
N VAL A 432 19.34 5.27 -6.57
CA VAL A 432 19.87 6.62 -6.36
C VAL A 432 20.55 6.76 -5.00
N ASP A 433 21.43 7.75 -4.90
CA ASP A 433 21.99 8.19 -3.61
C ASP A 433 21.01 9.07 -2.83
N ARG A 434 21.39 9.53 -1.63
CA ARG A 434 20.56 10.43 -0.81
C ARG A 434 20.35 11.80 -1.44
N GLN A 435 21.10 12.19 -2.46
CA GLN A 435 20.90 13.42 -3.21
C GLN A 435 20.06 13.18 -4.49
N MET A 436 19.44 12.01 -4.60
CA MET A 436 18.65 11.53 -5.74
C MET A 436 19.44 11.33 -7.02
N ARG A 437 20.78 11.32 -6.97
CA ARG A 437 21.63 11.07 -8.15
C ARG A 437 21.66 9.59 -8.47
N THR A 438 21.60 9.28 -9.76
CA THR A 438 21.93 7.95 -10.27
C THR A 438 23.45 7.71 -10.22
N ASN A 439 23.93 6.60 -10.79
CA ASN A 439 25.37 6.41 -10.99
C ASN A 439 26.01 7.41 -11.97
N VAL A 440 25.20 8.18 -12.71
CA VAL A 440 25.63 9.25 -13.61
C VAL A 440 25.38 10.60 -12.92
N PRO A 441 26.41 11.39 -12.55
CA PRO A 441 26.27 12.49 -11.60
C PRO A 441 25.30 13.62 -11.98
N HIS A 442 25.07 13.86 -13.28
CA HIS A 442 24.14 14.87 -13.79
C HIS A 442 22.74 14.33 -14.08
N ILE A 443 22.49 13.04 -13.82
CA ILE A 443 21.19 12.40 -13.99
C ILE A 443 20.68 11.92 -12.63
N PHE A 444 19.45 12.32 -12.31
CA PHE A 444 18.73 12.00 -11.08
C PHE A 444 17.55 11.07 -11.40
N ALA A 445 17.04 10.36 -10.41
CA ALA A 445 15.77 9.63 -10.51
C ALA A 445 14.93 9.78 -9.23
N ILE A 446 13.62 9.90 -9.37
CA ILE A 446 12.69 10.16 -8.25
C ILE A 446 11.37 9.40 -8.39
N GLY A 447 10.67 9.21 -7.28
CA GLY A 447 9.36 8.59 -7.21
C GLY A 447 9.41 7.08 -7.37
N ASP A 448 8.37 6.53 -7.97
CA ASP A 448 8.19 5.07 -8.10
C ASP A 448 9.34 4.39 -8.85
N ILE A 449 9.97 5.09 -9.80
CA ILE A 449 11.04 4.51 -10.62
C ILE A 449 12.34 4.35 -9.84
N ALA A 450 12.52 5.11 -8.75
CA ALA A 450 13.75 5.10 -7.97
C ALA A 450 13.79 3.92 -6.98
N ALA A 451 12.78 3.81 -6.12
CA ALA A 451 12.66 2.74 -5.12
C ALA A 451 11.25 2.72 -4.48
N PRO A 452 10.82 1.59 -3.87
CA PRO A 452 9.70 1.56 -2.94
C PRO A 452 9.92 2.47 -1.70
N PRO A 453 8.85 2.88 -0.99
CA PRO A 453 7.44 2.67 -1.32
C PRO A 453 6.97 3.58 -2.47
N LEU A 454 6.03 3.10 -3.29
CA LEU A 454 5.55 3.81 -4.49
C LEU A 454 4.44 4.81 -4.15
N LEU A 455 4.82 5.90 -3.47
CA LEU A 455 3.89 6.87 -2.88
C LEU A 455 4.12 8.28 -3.43
N ALA A 456 3.02 8.99 -3.70
CA ALA A 456 3.06 10.31 -4.32
C ALA A 456 3.75 11.36 -3.44
N HIS A 457 3.55 11.34 -2.12
CA HIS A 457 4.20 12.27 -1.19
C HIS A 457 5.71 12.02 -1.08
N LYS A 458 6.17 10.76 -1.17
CA LYS A 458 7.60 10.44 -1.32
C LYS A 458 8.15 11.06 -2.61
N ALA A 459 7.49 10.79 -3.75
CA ALA A 459 7.92 11.32 -5.05
C ALA A 459 8.00 12.86 -5.06
N MET A 460 7.03 13.54 -4.46
CA MET A 460 7.04 15.01 -4.34
C MET A 460 8.22 15.51 -3.51
N HIS A 461 8.54 14.86 -2.39
CA HIS A 461 9.66 15.25 -1.53
C HIS A 461 11.01 14.98 -2.21
N GLU A 462 11.19 13.80 -2.79
CA GLU A 462 12.37 13.44 -3.60
C GLU A 462 12.57 14.43 -4.76
N GLY A 463 11.48 14.84 -5.42
CA GLY A 463 11.53 15.84 -6.50
C GLY A 463 12.04 17.21 -6.04
N LYS A 464 11.66 17.67 -4.85
CA LYS A 464 12.20 18.92 -4.28
C LYS A 464 13.71 18.80 -4.02
N VAL A 465 14.15 17.68 -3.42
CA VAL A 465 15.57 17.41 -3.15
C VAL A 465 16.37 17.40 -4.45
N ALA A 466 15.94 16.62 -5.45
CA ALA A 466 16.62 16.51 -6.74
C ALA A 466 16.77 17.88 -7.42
N SER A 467 15.71 18.69 -7.43
CA SER A 467 15.76 20.04 -8.02
C SER A 467 16.67 21.00 -7.28
N GLU A 468 16.71 20.94 -5.94
CA GLU A 468 17.61 21.76 -5.15
C GLU A 468 19.07 21.36 -5.37
N VAL A 469 19.35 20.05 -5.47
CA VAL A 469 20.69 19.54 -5.78
C VAL A 469 21.12 19.90 -7.20
N ALA A 470 20.21 19.81 -8.17
CA ALA A 470 20.43 20.26 -9.54
C ALA A 470 20.81 21.75 -9.60
N ALA A 471 20.14 22.59 -8.80
CA ALA A 471 20.45 24.02 -8.65
C ALA A 471 21.71 24.32 -7.82
N GLY A 472 22.46 23.30 -7.38
CA GLY A 472 23.72 23.46 -6.65
C GLY A 472 23.58 23.56 -5.12
N HIS A 473 22.39 23.39 -4.56
CA HIS A 473 22.21 23.35 -3.10
C HIS A 473 22.69 22.03 -2.50
N LYS A 474 23.22 22.11 -1.27
CA LYS A 474 23.57 20.94 -0.46
C LYS A 474 22.32 20.44 0.26
N ARG A 475 21.68 19.42 -0.32
CA ARG A 475 20.45 18.79 0.19
C ARG A 475 20.54 17.28 0.08
N ALA A 476 19.85 16.60 0.98
CA ALA A 476 19.69 15.16 0.98
C ALA A 476 18.24 14.80 1.30
N PHE A 477 17.81 13.64 0.83
CA PHE A 477 16.64 12.93 1.28
C PHE A 477 17.06 12.12 2.51
N ASP A 478 16.84 12.69 3.68
CA ASP A 478 17.26 12.18 4.98
C ASP A 478 16.09 11.95 5.95
N VAL A 479 14.89 11.79 5.39
CA VAL A 479 13.68 11.46 6.14
C VAL A 479 13.88 10.19 6.97
N ARG A 480 13.34 10.18 8.19
CA ARG A 480 13.33 9.02 9.07
C ARG A 480 12.14 8.11 8.78
N THR A 481 11.06 8.67 8.24
CA THR A 481 9.84 7.94 7.99
C THR A 481 9.01 8.46 6.82
N ILE A 482 8.18 7.58 6.27
CA ILE A 482 7.22 7.88 5.19
C ILE A 482 5.89 7.21 5.57
N PRO A 483 4.79 7.98 5.73
CA PRO A 483 3.50 7.42 6.12
C PRO A 483 2.87 6.62 4.98
N SER A 484 2.20 5.52 5.33
CA SER A 484 1.39 4.71 4.42
C SER A 484 -0.06 4.75 4.88
N VAL A 485 -1.00 4.87 3.94
CA VAL A 485 -2.43 4.96 4.22
C VAL A 485 -3.21 4.13 3.21
N ALA A 486 -4.05 3.25 3.72
CA ALA A 486 -5.13 2.60 2.98
C ALA A 486 -6.43 3.32 3.30
N TYR A 487 -7.07 3.89 2.28
CA TYR A 487 -8.31 4.66 2.42
C TYR A 487 -9.55 3.75 2.30
N THR A 488 -9.46 2.54 2.85
CA THR A 488 -10.60 1.64 3.04
C THR A 488 -11.55 2.20 4.10
N ASP A 489 -12.65 1.50 4.38
CA ASP A 489 -13.51 1.82 5.53
C ASP A 489 -13.58 0.62 6.51
N PRO A 490 -13.01 0.72 7.72
CA PRO A 490 -12.20 1.83 8.25
C PRO A 490 -10.88 2.03 7.49
N GLU A 491 -10.33 3.23 7.60
CA GLU A 491 -8.99 3.54 7.08
C GLU A 491 -7.93 2.84 7.93
N ILE A 492 -6.78 2.51 7.33
CA ILE A 492 -5.61 2.00 8.04
C ILE A 492 -4.42 2.87 7.66
N ALA A 493 -3.76 3.46 8.65
CA ALA A 493 -2.58 4.30 8.46
C ALA A 493 -1.44 3.86 9.38
N TRP A 494 -0.21 3.88 8.88
CA TRP A 494 0.97 3.57 9.68
C TRP A 494 2.20 4.34 9.20
N VAL A 495 3.15 4.51 10.11
CA VAL A 495 4.37 5.27 9.86
C VAL A 495 5.50 4.77 10.78
N GLY A 496 6.72 4.79 10.28
CA GLY A 496 7.90 4.38 11.03
C GLY A 496 8.01 2.87 11.14
N LEU A 497 8.64 2.41 12.23
CA LEU A 497 8.82 1.00 12.52
C LEU A 497 7.46 0.32 12.80
N THR A 498 7.23 -0.84 12.20
CA THR A 498 6.10 -1.73 12.51
C THR A 498 6.51 -2.79 13.54
N GLU A 499 5.57 -3.42 14.23
CA GLU A 499 5.89 -4.53 15.14
C GLU A 499 6.51 -5.71 14.37
N THR A 500 6.01 -5.96 13.16
CA THR A 500 6.50 -7.00 12.26
C THR A 500 7.95 -6.75 11.89
N ASP A 501 8.30 -5.53 11.47
CA ASP A 501 9.68 -5.17 11.15
C ASP A 501 10.58 -5.14 12.38
N ALA A 502 10.08 -4.65 13.53
CA ALA A 502 10.83 -4.64 14.78
C ALA A 502 11.24 -6.05 15.20
N ARG A 503 10.29 -7.01 15.16
CA ARG A 503 10.56 -8.42 15.47
C ARG A 503 11.49 -9.06 14.45
N ALA A 504 11.29 -8.80 13.16
CA ALA A 504 12.14 -9.35 12.10
C ALA A 504 13.60 -8.86 12.20
N ASN A 505 13.80 -7.61 12.61
CA ASN A 505 15.13 -6.99 12.73
C ASN A 505 15.75 -7.13 14.13
N GLY A 506 15.04 -7.71 15.10
CA GLY A 506 15.51 -7.83 16.49
C GLY A 506 15.55 -6.49 17.25
N THR A 507 14.79 -5.49 16.81
CA THR A 507 14.68 -4.19 17.48
C THR A 507 13.71 -4.30 18.66
N ALA A 508 14.19 -4.03 19.86
CA ALA A 508 13.34 -3.98 21.05
C ALA A 508 12.40 -2.76 21.01
N PHE A 509 11.16 -2.94 21.46
CA PHE A 509 10.18 -1.86 21.55
C PHE A 509 9.20 -2.09 22.71
N ARG A 510 8.62 -1.00 23.21
CA ARG A 510 7.43 -1.01 24.07
C ARG A 510 6.23 -0.51 23.27
N LYS A 511 5.11 -1.21 23.36
CA LYS A 511 3.87 -0.82 22.70
C LYS A 511 2.96 -0.05 23.66
N GLY A 512 2.49 1.10 23.20
CA GLY A 512 1.34 1.81 23.73
C GLY A 512 0.15 1.67 22.78
N ALA A 513 -1.05 1.45 23.32
CA ALA A 513 -2.25 1.37 22.49
C ALA A 513 -3.44 1.97 23.22
N PHE A 514 -4.26 2.71 22.47
CA PHE A 514 -5.52 3.28 22.92
C PHE A 514 -6.67 2.71 22.06
N PRO A 515 -7.51 1.82 22.60
CA PRO A 515 -8.66 1.27 21.89
C PRO A 515 -9.79 2.31 21.77
N TRP A 516 -10.39 2.44 20.58
CA TRP A 516 -11.37 3.52 20.32
C TRP A 516 -12.74 3.28 20.95
N VAL A 517 -13.03 2.07 21.45
CA VAL A 517 -14.17 1.81 22.35
C VAL A 517 -14.14 2.66 23.63
N ALA A 518 -12.97 3.20 24.01
CA ALA A 518 -12.80 4.11 25.13
C ALA A 518 -12.78 5.60 24.73
N ASN A 519 -12.89 5.92 23.43
CA ASN A 519 -12.87 7.29 22.95
C ASN A 519 -14.31 7.80 22.72
N GLY A 520 -14.71 8.83 23.46
CA GLY A 520 -16.06 9.42 23.35
C GLY A 520 -16.41 9.93 21.95
N ARG A 521 -15.43 10.44 21.18
CA ARG A 521 -15.66 10.89 19.80
C ARG A 521 -15.96 9.72 18.87
N SER A 522 -15.18 8.65 18.94
CA SER A 522 -15.37 7.42 18.16
C SER A 522 -16.73 6.78 18.45
N LEU A 523 -17.12 6.69 19.72
CA LEU A 523 -18.46 6.23 20.12
C LEU A 523 -19.58 7.13 19.57
N SER A 524 -19.36 8.45 19.54
CA SER A 524 -20.33 9.41 18.98
C SER A 524 -20.46 9.33 17.45
N LEU A 525 -19.43 8.85 16.76
CA LEU A 525 -19.49 8.46 15.34
C LEU A 525 -20.11 7.07 15.15
N GLY A 526 -20.16 6.28 16.23
CA GLY A 526 -20.53 4.88 16.28
C GLY A 526 -19.61 4.01 15.40
N ARG A 527 -18.30 4.32 15.45
CA ARG A 527 -17.22 3.64 14.73
C ARG A 527 -16.05 3.38 15.68
N ASP A 528 -16.28 2.48 16.62
CA ASP A 528 -15.42 2.12 17.75
C ASP A 528 -14.59 0.86 17.54
N GLU A 529 -14.65 0.26 16.35
CA GLU A 529 -13.85 -0.91 15.96
C GLU A 529 -12.35 -0.62 15.89
N GLY A 530 -11.96 0.65 15.90
CA GLY A 530 -10.60 1.14 15.70
C GLY A 530 -9.71 1.18 16.95
N PHE A 531 -8.44 1.52 16.73
CA PHE A 531 -7.50 1.84 17.79
C PHE A 531 -6.30 2.64 17.25
N THR A 532 -5.59 3.30 18.16
CA THR A 532 -4.30 3.97 17.90
C THR A 532 -3.20 3.23 18.65
N LYS A 533 -2.08 2.94 17.99
CA LYS A 533 -0.89 2.35 18.62
C LYS A 533 0.39 3.11 18.30
N LEU A 534 1.29 3.14 19.27
CA LEU A 534 2.62 3.73 19.18
C LEU A 534 3.67 2.73 19.68
N LEU A 535 4.82 2.69 19.01
CA LEU A 535 5.97 1.88 19.39
C LEU A 535 7.08 2.80 19.86
N PHE A 536 7.63 2.52 21.04
CA PHE A 536 8.68 3.31 21.67
C PHE A 536 9.93 2.49 21.91
N ASP A 537 11.09 3.13 21.79
CA ASP A 537 12.36 2.57 22.23
C ASP A 537 12.33 2.36 23.76
N PRO A 538 12.67 1.16 24.26
CA PRO A 538 12.56 0.84 25.69
C PRO A 538 13.59 1.58 26.56
N ASP A 539 14.67 2.09 25.98
CA ASP A 539 15.79 2.69 26.70
C ASP A 539 15.69 4.22 26.70
N ASN A 540 15.42 4.81 25.54
CA ASN A 540 15.37 6.27 25.37
C ASN A 540 13.95 6.83 25.18
N HIS A 541 12.92 5.99 25.23
CA HIS A 541 11.50 6.35 25.18
C HIS A 541 11.06 7.05 23.88
N ARG A 542 11.91 7.14 22.85
CA ARG A 542 11.57 7.79 21.59
C ARG A 542 10.55 6.97 20.82
N VAL A 543 9.61 7.66 20.19
CA VAL A 543 8.69 7.02 19.24
C VAL A 543 9.48 6.50 18.02
N LEU A 544 9.32 5.21 17.74
CA LEU A 544 9.93 4.50 16.61
C LEU A 544 8.98 4.41 15.42
N GLY A 545 7.68 4.39 15.70
CA GLY A 545 6.62 4.26 14.72
C GLY A 545 5.25 4.16 15.39
N GLY A 546 4.21 4.06 14.58
CA GLY A 546 2.85 3.93 15.06
C GLY A 546 1.88 3.62 13.94
N GLY A 547 0.68 3.23 14.33
CA GLY A 547 -0.40 2.93 13.42
C GLY A 547 -1.76 3.26 14.00
N VAL A 548 -2.69 3.57 13.12
CA VAL A 548 -4.06 3.94 13.43
C VAL A 548 -4.97 3.15 12.49
N VAL A 549 -6.02 2.55 13.04
CA VAL A 549 -7.11 1.98 12.24
C VAL A 549 -8.42 2.55 12.74
N GLY A 550 -9.24 3.06 11.83
CA GLY A 550 -10.49 3.73 12.15
C GLY A 550 -10.84 4.82 11.15
N THR A 551 -12.01 5.44 11.31
CA THR A 551 -12.41 6.59 10.47
C THR A 551 -11.39 7.72 10.61
N ASN A 552 -10.97 8.33 9.49
CA ASN A 552 -9.96 9.41 9.46
C ASN A 552 -8.55 9.02 9.96
N ALA A 553 -8.19 7.73 10.03
CA ALA A 553 -6.84 7.31 10.42
C ALA A 553 -5.73 7.98 9.58
N GLY A 554 -5.97 8.21 8.29
CA GLY A 554 -5.04 8.87 7.38
C GLY A 554 -4.76 10.34 7.73
N GLU A 555 -5.66 11.02 8.44
CA GLU A 555 -5.46 12.39 8.90
C GLU A 555 -4.64 12.44 10.20
N LEU A 556 -4.78 11.42 11.06
CA LEU A 556 -4.11 11.33 12.36
C LEU A 556 -2.63 10.93 12.24
N ILE A 557 -2.26 10.19 11.20
CA ILE A 557 -0.91 9.64 11.05
C ILE A 557 0.18 10.72 10.90
N SER A 558 -0.20 11.93 10.47
CA SER A 558 0.73 13.04 10.25
C SER A 558 1.40 13.52 11.54
N GLU A 559 0.70 13.49 12.67
CA GLU A 559 1.26 13.84 13.98
C GLU A 559 2.32 12.82 14.41
N ILE A 560 2.03 11.53 14.25
CA ILE A 560 2.96 10.45 14.56
C ILE A 560 4.20 10.55 13.65
N ALA A 561 4.01 10.85 12.36
CA ALA A 561 5.12 11.08 11.44
C ALA A 561 6.03 12.23 11.92
N LEU A 562 5.44 13.36 12.34
CA LEU A 562 6.19 14.49 12.89
C LEU A 562 6.94 14.11 14.17
N ALA A 563 6.30 13.37 15.07
CA ALA A 563 6.91 12.92 16.32
C ALA A 563 8.13 12.00 16.05
N VAL A 564 8.02 11.09 15.07
CA VAL A 564 9.14 10.24 14.64
C VAL A 564 10.26 11.07 14.03
N GLU A 565 9.97 12.03 13.15
CA GLU A 565 10.98 12.91 12.56
C GLU A 565 11.74 13.70 13.64
N ASN A 566 11.01 14.33 14.55
CA ASN A 566 11.57 15.13 15.65
C ASN A 566 12.24 14.28 16.75
N GLY A 567 11.99 12.97 16.79
CA GLY A 567 12.51 12.08 17.82
C GLY A 567 11.91 12.36 19.19
N CYS A 568 10.62 12.73 19.22
CA CYS A 568 9.85 12.91 20.44
C CYS A 568 9.80 11.62 21.26
N ASP A 569 9.71 11.76 22.58
CA ASP A 569 9.43 10.64 23.48
C ASP A 569 7.93 10.52 23.82
N ALA A 570 7.58 9.51 24.63
CA ALA A 570 6.20 9.31 25.05
C ALA A 570 5.65 10.47 25.89
N ALA A 571 6.49 11.16 26.67
CA ALA A 571 6.08 12.29 27.49
C ALA A 571 5.80 13.54 26.63
N ASP A 572 6.62 13.82 25.60
CA ASP A 572 6.37 14.89 24.64
C ASP A 572 4.95 14.78 24.03
N ILE A 573 4.56 13.56 23.65
CA ILE A 573 3.24 13.28 23.05
C ILE A 573 2.14 13.33 24.12
N GLY A 574 2.31 12.63 25.24
CA GLY A 574 1.30 12.53 26.30
C GLY A 574 1.03 13.85 27.02
N LEU A 575 2.03 14.72 27.21
CA LEU A 575 1.87 16.03 27.85
C LEU A 575 1.34 17.11 26.89
N THR A 576 1.31 16.83 25.59
CA THR A 576 0.68 17.72 24.61
C THR A 576 -0.83 17.68 24.81
N ILE A 577 -1.44 18.84 25.10
CA ILE A 577 -2.89 18.94 25.28
C ILE A 577 -3.59 18.80 23.92
N HIS A 578 -4.12 17.61 23.66
CA HIS A 578 -4.96 17.36 22.48
C HIS A 578 -6.38 17.87 22.71
N PRO A 579 -7.08 18.34 21.66
CA PRO A 579 -8.47 18.79 21.79
C PRO A 579 -9.41 17.62 22.13
N HIS A 580 -10.39 17.87 23.00
CA HIS A 580 -11.41 16.90 23.40
C HIS A 580 -12.84 17.42 23.12
N PRO A 581 -13.77 16.58 22.63
CA PRO A 581 -13.58 15.21 22.19
C PRO A 581 -13.13 15.15 20.72
N THR A 582 -12.05 14.44 20.43
CA THR A 582 -11.56 14.21 19.05
C THR A 582 -11.02 12.78 18.88
N LEU A 583 -10.71 12.40 17.64
CA LEU A 583 -9.95 11.17 17.40
C LEU A 583 -8.44 11.39 17.58
N SER A 584 -7.95 12.63 17.47
CA SER A 584 -6.51 12.92 17.59
C SER A 584 -5.99 12.71 19.01
N GLU A 585 -6.81 12.95 20.04
CA GLU A 585 -6.41 12.67 21.44
C GLU A 585 -6.07 11.19 21.72
N THR A 586 -6.47 10.27 20.84
CA THR A 586 -6.08 8.85 20.95
C THR A 586 -4.59 8.61 20.74
N VAL A 587 -3.88 9.56 20.10
CA VAL A 587 -2.41 9.55 19.97
C VAL A 587 -1.76 9.79 21.33
N ALA A 588 -2.20 10.81 22.07
CA ALA A 588 -1.81 11.02 23.47
C ALA A 588 -2.17 9.82 24.33
N GLY A 589 -3.40 9.30 24.23
CA GLY A 589 -3.82 8.15 25.02
C GLY A 589 -2.93 6.92 24.81
N ALA A 590 -2.42 6.69 23.59
CA ALA A 590 -1.48 5.60 23.32
C ALA A 590 -0.10 5.85 23.95
N ALA A 591 0.36 7.11 24.03
CA ALA A 591 1.60 7.47 24.71
C ALA A 591 1.48 7.38 26.24
N GLU A 592 0.38 7.92 26.80
CA GLU A 592 0.07 7.85 28.22
C GLU A 592 -0.08 6.41 28.73
N ALA A 593 -0.54 5.49 27.88
CA ALA A 593 -0.59 4.06 28.20
C ALA A 593 0.82 3.46 28.46
N VAL A 594 1.86 3.99 27.82
CA VAL A 594 3.25 3.58 28.05
C VAL A 594 3.80 4.21 29.32
N GLU A 595 3.53 5.50 29.52
CA GLU A 595 3.96 6.29 30.69
C GLU A 595 3.21 5.91 31.97
N GLY A 596 2.07 5.20 31.86
CA GLY A 596 1.24 4.81 33.00
C GLY A 596 0.45 5.97 33.60
N THR A 597 0.20 7.01 32.81
CA THR A 597 -0.56 8.20 33.20
C THR A 597 -1.99 8.21 32.65
N LEU A 598 -2.34 7.24 31.80
CA LEU A 598 -3.66 7.16 31.18
C LEU A 598 -4.76 6.96 32.22
N THR A 599 -5.79 7.81 32.19
CA THR A 599 -6.90 7.77 33.14
C THR A 599 -8.21 7.22 32.56
N ASP A 600 -8.36 7.20 31.24
CA ASP A 600 -9.59 6.75 30.55
C ASP A 600 -9.73 5.23 30.56
N LEU A 601 -8.64 4.51 30.83
CA LEU A 601 -8.59 3.05 30.89
C LEU A 601 -7.85 2.60 32.14
N TYR A 602 -8.34 1.55 32.79
CA TYR A 602 -7.60 0.91 33.86
C TYR A 602 -6.45 0.10 33.28
N LEU A 603 -5.22 0.55 33.51
CA LEU A 603 -4.00 -0.21 33.24
C LEU A 603 -3.45 -0.73 34.58
N PRO A 604 -3.27 -2.05 34.75
CA PRO A 604 -2.62 -2.59 35.93
C PRO A 604 -1.25 -1.92 36.14
N ARG A 605 -0.88 -1.64 37.40
CA ARG A 605 0.45 -1.12 37.72
C ARG A 605 1.51 -2.10 37.19
N LYS A 606 2.39 -1.59 36.33
CA LYS A 606 3.55 -2.33 35.82
C LYS A 606 4.59 -2.56 36.91
#